data_AF-T1FYA9-F1
#
_entry.id   AF-T1FYA9-F1
#
_cell.length_a   1.000
_cell.length_b   1.000
_cell.length_c   1.000
_cell.angle_alpha   90.00
_cell.angle_beta   90.00
_cell.angle_gamma   90.00
#
_symmetry.space_group_name_H-M   'P 1'
#
loop_
_entity.id
_entity.type
_entity.pdbx_description
1 polymer ?
#
loop_
_entity_poly.entity_id
_entity_poly.type
_entity_poly.pdbx_seq_one_letter_code
_entity_poly.pdbx_strand_id
1 'polypeptide(L)'
;MAPNETLAFTFLSISGQFRKYFHINEGTGIISLTSSIDREKVCTSAETLDCFVKTSVALRSGISLQIFKVLQHITDINDHSPAFPVQSHHIEISESADPGTSFTIPDAVDKDSGNNGLVGYKL
;
A
#
# COMPACT_ATOMS: atom_id res chain seq x y z
N MET A 1 6.48 37.59 -22.96
CA MET A 1 6.50 36.81 -21.71
C MET A 1 6.26 37.78 -20.58
N ALA A 2 5.09 37.72 -19.93
CA ALA A 2 4.77 38.65 -18.85
C ALA A 2 5.48 38.22 -17.56
N PRO A 3 6.06 39.14 -16.76
CA PRO A 3 7.08 38.81 -15.77
C PRO A 3 6.53 38.44 -14.37
N ASN A 4 5.23 38.16 -14.23
CA ASN A 4 4.62 38.07 -12.89
C ASN A 4 3.40 37.13 -12.80
N GLU A 5 3.36 36.06 -13.59
CA GLU A 5 2.32 35.04 -13.40
C GLU A 5 2.70 34.13 -12.23
N THR A 6 1.97 34.26 -11.12
CA THR A 6 2.08 33.34 -9.99
C THR A 6 1.44 32.01 -10.36
N LEU A 7 2.22 30.93 -10.22
CA LEU A 7 1.71 29.57 -10.37
C LEU A 7 0.95 29.18 -9.11
N ALA A 8 -0.22 28.59 -9.27
CA ALA A 8 -1.01 28.03 -8.18
C ALA A 8 -1.38 26.58 -8.45
N PHE A 9 -1.02 25.69 -7.53
CA PHE A 9 -1.25 24.25 -7.61
C PHE A 9 -2.34 23.81 -6.63
N THR A 10 -3.27 22.97 -7.06
CA THR A 10 -4.34 22.45 -6.18
C THR A 10 -4.81 21.07 -6.61
N PHE A 11 -5.17 20.21 -5.66
CA PHE A 11 -5.87 18.96 -5.99
C PHE A 11 -7.29 19.24 -6.51
N LEU A 12 -7.60 18.79 -7.72
CA LEU A 12 -8.95 18.78 -8.29
C LEU A 12 -9.75 17.55 -7.87
N SER A 13 -9.08 16.40 -7.82
CA SER A 13 -9.69 15.13 -7.47
C SER A 13 -8.69 14.27 -6.72
N ILE A 14 -9.13 13.76 -5.58
CA ILE A 14 -8.45 12.76 -4.77
C ILE A 14 -9.55 11.90 -4.14
N SER A 15 -9.34 10.58 -4.10
CA SER A 15 -10.30 9.69 -3.44
C SER A 15 -10.45 10.07 -1.97
N GLY A 16 -11.69 10.09 -1.47
CA GLY A 16 -12.03 10.67 -0.17
C GLY A 16 -11.23 10.10 1.00
N GLN A 17 -10.97 8.79 0.99
CA GLN A 17 -10.17 8.12 2.03
C GLN A 17 -8.70 8.60 2.05
N PHE A 18 -8.19 9.07 0.90
CA PHE A 18 -6.81 9.52 0.74
C PHE A 18 -6.62 11.03 0.97
N ARG A 19 -7.69 11.82 0.92
CA ARG A 19 -7.64 13.28 1.06
C ARG A 19 -6.97 13.76 2.35
N LYS A 20 -7.06 12.96 3.42
CA LYS A 20 -6.44 13.26 4.73
C LYS A 20 -4.93 13.01 4.79
N TYR A 21 -4.37 12.24 3.85
CA TYR A 21 -2.96 11.84 3.85
C TYR A 21 -2.09 12.73 2.97
N PHE A 22 -2.65 13.37 1.94
CA PHE A 22 -1.89 14.14 0.97
C PHE A 22 -2.21 15.63 1.05
N HIS A 23 -1.16 16.44 1.00
CA HIS A 23 -1.22 17.88 0.86
C HIS A 23 -0.38 18.32 -0.34
N ILE A 24 -0.80 19.38 -1.02
CA ILE A 24 -0.03 20.01 -2.09
C ILE A 24 0.23 21.46 -1.72
N ASN A 25 1.48 21.89 -1.76
CA ASN A 25 1.82 23.28 -1.57
C ASN A 25 1.39 24.09 -2.80
N GLU A 26 0.57 25.12 -2.59
CA GLU A 26 -0.02 25.87 -3.68
C GLU A 26 1.00 26.67 -4.51
N GLY A 27 2.12 27.11 -3.92
CA GLY A 27 3.13 27.90 -4.63
C GLY A 27 4.22 27.06 -5.31
N THR A 28 4.55 25.90 -4.73
CA THR A 28 5.66 25.05 -5.24
C THR A 28 5.18 23.80 -5.98
N GLY A 29 3.93 23.39 -5.78
CA GLY A 29 3.40 22.13 -6.33
C GLY A 29 3.94 20.87 -5.65
N ILE A 30 4.72 20.99 -4.56
CA ILE A 30 5.22 19.83 -3.81
C ILE A 30 4.06 19.10 -3.15
N ILE A 31 3.91 17.82 -3.48
CA ILE A 31 2.98 16.91 -2.81
C ILE A 31 3.70 16.26 -1.63
N SER A 32 3.14 16.38 -0.44
CA SER A 32 3.69 15.87 0.81
C SER A 32 2.66 15.06 1.58
N LEU A 33 3.14 14.16 2.44
CA LEU A 33 2.29 13.46 3.39
C LEU A 33 2.01 14.33 4.62
N THR A 34 0.76 14.37 5.07
CA THR A 34 0.34 15.02 6.31
C THR A 34 0.22 14.03 7.47
N SER A 35 0.10 12.74 7.16
CA SER A 35 0.02 11.65 8.13
C SER A 35 0.56 10.35 7.53
N SER A 36 0.93 9.40 8.38
CA SER A 36 1.39 8.08 7.94
C SER A 36 0.25 7.32 7.23
N ILE A 37 0.60 6.63 6.16
CA ILE A 37 -0.29 5.74 5.43
C ILE A 37 0.04 4.31 5.88
N ASP A 38 -0.99 3.60 6.29
CA ASP A 38 -0.95 2.17 6.60
C ASP A 38 -1.56 1.46 5.38
N ARG A 39 -0.75 0.66 4.69
CA ARG A 39 -1.11 0.08 3.39
C ARG A 39 -2.22 -0.97 3.58
N GLU A 40 -2.13 -1.76 4.64
CA GLU A 40 -3.02 -2.86 5.01
C GLU A 40 -4.43 -2.35 5.30
N LYS A 41 -4.54 -1.08 5.75
CA LYS A 41 -5.84 -0.42 5.97
C LYS A 41 -6.44 0.22 4.73
N VAL A 42 -5.63 0.70 3.79
CA VAL A 42 -6.11 1.53 2.66
C VAL A 42 -6.18 0.75 1.34
N CYS A 43 -5.46 -0.35 1.23
CA CYS A 43 -5.43 -1.24 0.07
C CYS A 43 -6.15 -2.55 0.45
N THR A 44 -7.19 -2.92 -0.30
CA THR A 44 -8.13 -3.99 0.11
C THR A 44 -7.57 -5.42 -0.09
N SER A 45 -6.36 -5.59 -0.63
CA SER A 45 -5.75 -6.92 -0.80
C SER A 45 -4.23 -6.91 -0.61
N ALA A 46 -3.76 -7.81 0.27
CA ALA A 46 -2.35 -8.13 0.47
C ALA A 46 -1.73 -8.82 -0.76
N GLU A 47 -2.55 -9.46 -1.59
CA GLU A 47 -2.10 -10.10 -2.83
C GLU A 47 -1.84 -9.08 -3.94
N THR A 48 -2.50 -7.91 -3.88
CA THR A 48 -2.29 -6.84 -4.85
C THR A 48 -1.09 -5.97 -4.48
N LEU A 49 0.00 -6.11 -5.24
CA LEU A 49 1.17 -5.23 -5.21
C LEU A 49 0.86 -3.81 -5.74
N ASP A 50 -0.19 -3.70 -6.56
CA ASP A 50 -0.59 -2.49 -7.24
C ASP A 50 -1.59 -1.66 -6.43
N CYS A 51 -1.10 -0.97 -5.40
CA CYS A 51 -1.89 0.01 -4.66
C CYS A 51 -1.63 1.43 -5.14
N PHE A 52 -2.52 1.96 -6.00
CA PHE A 52 -2.36 3.30 -6.58
C PHE A 52 -3.45 4.28 -6.14
N VAL A 53 -3.03 5.47 -5.70
CA VAL A 53 -3.90 6.61 -5.49
C VAL A 53 -3.91 7.46 -6.76
N LYS A 54 -5.08 7.54 -7.39
CA LYS A 54 -5.30 8.37 -8.59
C LYS A 54 -5.72 9.77 -8.15
N THR A 55 -4.94 10.76 -8.54
CA THR A 55 -5.24 12.17 -8.26
C THR A 55 -5.15 13.02 -9.53
N SER A 56 -5.81 14.17 -9.51
CA SER A 56 -5.67 15.19 -10.54
C SER A 56 -5.27 16.51 -9.90
N VAL A 57 -4.25 17.16 -10.43
CA VAL A 57 -3.72 18.44 -9.96
C VAL A 57 -4.00 19.50 -11.01
N ALA A 58 -4.61 20.61 -10.59
CA ALA A 58 -4.71 21.82 -11.38
C ALA A 58 -3.45 22.66 -11.19
N LEU A 59 -2.90 23.15 -12.30
CA LEU A 59 -1.95 24.26 -12.35
C LEU A 59 -2.66 25.46 -12.97
N ARG A 60 -2.73 26.56 -12.23
CA ARG A 60 -3.23 27.85 -12.70
C ARG A 60 -2.05 28.79 -12.93
N SER A 61 -2.04 29.45 -14.09
CA SER A 61 -1.12 30.54 -14.45
C SER A 61 -1.94 31.63 -15.14
N GLY A 62 -2.29 32.68 -14.39
CA GLY A 62 -3.21 33.71 -14.87
C GLY A 62 -4.57 33.14 -15.27
N ILE A 63 -4.91 33.24 -16.56
CA ILE A 63 -6.18 32.76 -17.16
C ILE A 63 -6.06 31.29 -17.60
N SER A 64 -4.85 30.75 -17.69
CA SER A 64 -4.60 29.39 -18.15
C SER A 64 -4.79 28.37 -17.03
N LEU A 65 -5.45 27.25 -17.34
CA LEU A 65 -5.60 26.10 -16.45
C LEU A 65 -5.11 24.84 -17.15
N GLN A 66 -4.20 24.13 -16.50
CA GLN A 66 -3.70 22.82 -16.93
C GLN A 66 -4.03 21.77 -15.89
N ILE A 67 -4.31 20.54 -16.32
CA ILE A 67 -4.67 19.43 -15.45
C ILE A 67 -3.68 18.29 -15.66
N PHE A 68 -3.04 17.87 -14.58
CA PHE A 68 -2.12 16.75 -14.56
C PHE A 68 -2.75 15.57 -13.82
N LYS A 69 -2.67 14.38 -14.42
CA LYS A 69 -3.02 13.13 -13.73
C LYS A 69 -1.79 12.63 -13.00
N VAL A 70 -1.91 12.40 -11.70
CA VAL A 70 -0.82 11.92 -10.85
C VAL A 70 -1.24 10.60 -10.22
N LEU A 71 -0.37 9.59 -10.37
CA LEU A 71 -0.51 8.28 -9.75
C LEU A 71 0.51 8.18 -8.62
N GLN A 72 0.05 8.09 -7.37
CA GLN A 72 0.92 7.75 -6.24
C GLN A 72 0.87 6.24 -6.00
N HIS A 73 2.00 5.56 -6.04
CA HIS A 73 2.12 4.15 -5.67
C HIS A 73 2.39 4.05 -4.17
N ILE A 74 1.50 3.36 -3.45
CA ILE A 74 1.70 3.04 -2.03
C ILE A 74 2.47 1.73 -1.97
N THR A 75 3.72 1.82 -1.54
CA THR A 75 4.59 0.66 -1.33
C THR A 75 4.38 0.05 0.04
N ASP A 76 4.53 -1.26 0.10
CA ASP A 76 4.48 -2.05 1.32
C ASP A 76 5.78 -1.93 2.14
N ILE A 77 5.65 -1.98 3.46
CA ILE A 77 6.76 -2.07 4.40
C ILE A 77 6.57 -3.34 5.24
N ASN A 78 7.65 -4.00 5.62
CA ASN A 78 7.60 -5.18 6.48
C ASN A 78 7.41 -4.76 7.94
N ASP A 79 6.15 -4.56 8.35
CA ASP A 79 5.78 -4.15 9.71
C ASP A 79 4.87 -5.16 10.44
N HIS A 80 4.45 -6.22 9.75
CA HIS A 80 3.86 -7.42 10.35
C HIS A 80 4.87 -8.57 10.34
N SER A 81 4.52 -9.67 10.99
CA SER A 81 5.38 -10.86 11.01
C SER A 81 4.53 -12.10 10.90
N PRO A 82 5.00 -13.15 10.20
CA PRO A 82 4.21 -14.36 10.02
C PRO A 82 3.88 -15.00 11.37
N ALA A 83 2.60 -15.28 11.59
CA ALA A 83 2.13 -15.92 12.82
C ALA A 83 1.21 -17.11 12.52
N PHE A 84 1.48 -18.24 13.17
CA PHE A 84 0.56 -19.37 13.14
C PHE A 84 -0.71 -19.05 13.94
N PRO A 85 -1.89 -19.49 13.49
CA PRO A 85 -3.15 -19.22 14.19
C PRO A 85 -3.23 -19.92 15.56
N VAL A 86 -2.45 -20.99 15.76
CA VAL A 86 -2.31 -21.68 17.04
C VAL A 86 -0.83 -21.88 17.38
N GLN A 87 -0.49 -21.79 18.66
CA GLN A 87 0.91 -21.87 19.12
C GLN A 87 1.47 -23.29 19.09
N SER A 88 0.61 -24.31 19.18
CA SER A 88 1.01 -25.71 19.21
C SER A 88 0.08 -26.54 18.34
N HIS A 89 0.67 -27.30 17.42
CA HIS A 89 -0.04 -28.26 16.59
C HIS A 89 0.22 -29.67 17.11
N HIS A 90 -0.85 -30.41 17.42
CA HIS A 90 -0.79 -31.82 17.76
C HIS A 90 -1.24 -32.61 16.54
N ILE A 91 -0.39 -33.53 16.08
CA ILE A 91 -0.65 -34.39 14.94
C ILE A 91 -0.50 -35.83 15.44
N GLU A 92 -1.57 -36.63 15.30
CA GLU A 92 -1.53 -38.06 15.58
C GLU A 92 -1.18 -38.81 14.30
N ILE A 93 -0.13 -39.63 14.36
CA ILE A 93 0.43 -40.34 13.22
C ILE A 93 0.28 -41.84 13.47
N SER A 94 -0.30 -42.56 12.51
CA SER A 94 -0.37 -44.02 12.58
C SER A 94 1.03 -44.62 12.47
N GLU A 95 1.33 -45.63 13.29
CA GLU A 95 2.59 -46.40 13.17
C GLU A 95 2.72 -47.12 11.83
N SER A 96 1.59 -47.37 11.16
CA SER A 96 1.53 -47.97 9.82
C SER A 96 1.68 -46.95 8.68
N ALA A 97 1.98 -45.68 8.98
CA ALA A 97 2.16 -44.66 7.96
C ALA A 97 3.39 -44.93 7.10
N ASP A 98 3.20 -44.92 5.78
CA ASP A 98 4.28 -45.16 4.83
C ASP A 98 5.31 -44.01 4.83
N PRO A 99 6.59 -44.29 4.56
CA PRO A 99 7.59 -43.25 4.34
C PRO A 99 7.17 -42.28 3.23
N GLY A 100 7.24 -40.98 3.53
CA GLY A 100 6.78 -39.93 2.61
C GLY A 100 5.34 -39.48 2.84
N THR A 101 4.62 -40.04 3.82
CA THR A 101 3.32 -39.52 4.24
C THR A 101 3.46 -38.07 4.71
N SER A 102 2.73 -37.15 4.09
CA SER A 102 2.74 -35.72 4.40
C SER A 102 1.58 -35.33 5.33
N PHE A 103 1.86 -34.48 6.31
CA PHE A 103 0.87 -33.92 7.22
C PHE A 103 0.84 -32.40 7.09
N THR A 104 -0.35 -31.85 6.85
CA THR A 104 -0.53 -30.41 6.66
C THR A 104 -0.85 -29.74 8.00
N ILE A 105 -0.14 -28.65 8.29
CA ILE A 105 -0.51 -27.71 9.35
C ILE A 105 -1.13 -26.46 8.73
N PRO A 106 -2.02 -25.75 9.45
CA PRO A 106 -2.45 -24.41 9.06
C PRO A 106 -1.26 -23.51 8.74
N ASP A 107 -1.37 -22.77 7.63
CA ASP A 107 -0.35 -21.81 7.23
C ASP A 107 -0.26 -20.66 8.24
N ALA A 108 0.96 -20.17 8.46
CA ALA A 108 1.18 -18.89 9.11
C ALA A 108 0.57 -17.75 8.27
N VAL A 109 -0.02 -16.78 8.93
CA VAL A 109 -0.64 -15.61 8.31
C VAL A 109 0.27 -14.40 8.49
N ASP A 110 0.51 -13.70 7.39
CA ASP A 110 1.15 -12.39 7.35
C ASP A 110 0.24 -11.42 6.59
N LYS A 111 0.15 -10.17 7.06
CA LYS A 111 -0.67 -9.14 6.41
C LYS A 111 0.12 -8.34 5.39
N ASP A 112 1.45 -8.38 5.48
CA ASP A 112 2.33 -7.69 4.56
C ASP A 112 2.29 -8.37 3.19
N SER A 113 2.73 -7.63 2.18
CA SER A 113 2.40 -7.95 0.79
C SER A 113 3.63 -8.29 -0.04
N GLY A 114 3.46 -9.20 -0.99
CA GLY A 114 4.56 -9.66 -1.82
C GLY A 114 5.68 -10.29 -0.99
N ASN A 115 6.92 -9.82 -1.20
CA ASN A 115 8.11 -10.34 -0.54
C ASN A 115 8.22 -10.01 0.96
N ASN A 116 7.41 -9.06 1.45
CA ASN A 116 7.38 -8.74 2.87
C ASN A 116 6.43 -9.67 3.65
N GLY A 117 5.49 -10.33 2.98
CA GLY A 117 4.62 -11.32 3.59
C GLY A 117 5.30 -12.68 3.81
N LEU A 118 4.49 -13.73 3.98
CA LEU A 118 5.00 -15.09 4.15
C LEU A 118 5.78 -15.57 2.91
N VAL A 119 7.10 -15.73 3.07
CA VAL A 119 8.00 -16.19 1.99
C VAL A 119 8.32 -17.68 2.02
N GLY A 120 8.09 -18.37 3.13
CA GLY A 120 8.32 -19.81 3.22
C GLY A 120 8.52 -20.34 4.64
N TYR A 121 8.65 -21.66 4.73
CA TYR A 121 8.80 -22.40 5.97
C TYR A 121 10.17 -23.10 6.03
N LYS A 122 10.70 -23.25 7.24
CA LYS A 122 11.91 -24.02 7.52
C LYS A 122 11.72 -24.85 8.78
N LEU A 123 12.27 -26.06 8.78
CA LEU A 123 12.33 -26.97 9.93
C LEU A 123 13.64 -26.83 10.70
#